data_AF-A0A349YBC2-F1
#
_entry.id   AF-A0A349YBC2-F1
#
_cell.length_a   1.000
_cell.length_b   1.000
_cell.length_c   1.000
_cell.angle_alpha   90.00
_cell.angle_beta   90.00
_cell.angle_gamma   90.00
#
_symmetry.space_group_name_H-M   'P 1'
#
loop_
_entity.id
_entity.type
_entity.pdbx_description
1 polymer ?
#
loop_
_entity_poly.entity_id
_entity_poly.type
_entity_poly.pdbx_seq_one_letter_code
_entity_poly.pdbx_strand_id
1 'polypeptide(L)'
;MRPFGIRLLTTANILATLCLLIISPGLTGGKLILYLCVAGLHLILATGIFLQLRWAYVLTITYSLFQGVGMSLWCLIGVLTLVGEPASQEKIGFFVLSAFIVPFLGWTIIYLIKRLRMDTFT
;
A
#
# COMPACT_ATOMS: atom_id res chain seq x y z
N MET A 1 -25.12 -3.15 0.32
CA MET A 1 -23.97 -2.33 -0.16
C MET A 1 -22.72 -2.69 0.64
N ARG A 2 -21.53 -2.73 0.02
CA ARG A 2 -20.29 -3.02 0.75
C ARG A 2 -19.90 -1.85 1.70
N PRO A 3 -19.26 -2.12 2.85
CA PRO A 3 -18.82 -1.07 3.78
C PRO A 3 -17.89 -0.05 3.12
N PHE A 4 -17.92 1.20 3.60
CA PHE A 4 -17.08 2.28 3.05
C PHE A 4 -15.60 1.91 3.00
N GLY A 5 -15.04 1.37 4.09
CA GLY A 5 -13.63 1.02 4.10
C GLY A 5 -13.25 -0.11 3.13
N ILE A 6 -14.16 -1.05 2.85
CA ILE A 6 -13.93 -2.07 1.81
C ILE A 6 -13.87 -1.41 0.43
N ARG A 7 -14.81 -0.51 0.12
CA ARG A 7 -14.79 0.23 -1.15
C ARG A 7 -13.51 1.07 -1.29
N LEU A 8 -13.13 1.79 -0.24
CA LEU A 8 -11.92 2.61 -0.23
C LEU A 8 -10.66 1.77 -0.50
N LEU A 9 -10.50 0.65 0.21
CA LEU A 9 -9.35 -0.24 0.05
C LEU A 9 -9.31 -0.93 -1.32
N THR A 10 -10.47 -1.35 -1.84
CA THR A 10 -10.57 -1.87 -3.21
C THR A 10 -10.16 -0.79 -4.21
N THR A 11 -10.72 0.42 -4.13
CA THR A 11 -10.40 1.53 -5.04
C THR A 11 -8.92 1.91 -4.98
N ALA A 12 -8.33 1.98 -3.78
CA ALA A 12 -6.90 2.28 -3.62
C ALA A 12 -6.01 1.23 -4.30
N ASN A 13 -6.34 -0.06 -4.16
CA ASN A 13 -5.58 -1.13 -4.83
C ASN A 13 -5.78 -1.11 -6.35
N ILE A 14 -7.01 -0.86 -6.84
CA ILE A 14 -7.25 -0.72 -8.29
C ILE A 14 -6.46 0.47 -8.85
N LEU A 15 -6.46 1.61 -8.15
CA LEU A 15 -5.69 2.78 -8.57
C LEU A 15 -4.20 2.47 -8.61
N ALA A 16 -3.66 1.78 -7.60
CA ALA A 16 -2.27 1.33 -7.59
C ALA A 16 -1.95 0.41 -8.78
N THR A 17 -2.81 -0.56 -9.08
CA THR A 17 -2.69 -1.42 -10.27
C THR A 17 -2.63 -0.58 -11.54
N LEU A 18 -3.55 0.36 -11.73
CA LEU A 18 -3.61 1.21 -12.93
C LEU A 18 -2.35 2.08 -13.06
N CYS A 19 -1.89 2.71 -11.99
CA CYS A 19 -0.66 3.50 -11.99
C CYS A 19 0.55 2.66 -12.40
N LEU A 20 0.70 1.46 -11.85
CA LEU A 20 1.80 0.56 -12.19
C LEU A 20 1.73 0.09 -13.66
N LEU A 21 0.53 -0.20 -14.15
CA LEU A 21 0.34 -0.59 -15.56
C LEU A 21 0.63 0.57 -16.51
N ILE A 22 0.29 1.81 -16.18
CA ILE A 22 0.61 3.00 -16.99
C ILE A 22 2.12 3.24 -17.06
N ILE A 23 2.85 2.98 -15.98
CA ILE A 23 4.32 3.16 -15.94
C ILE A 23 5.05 2.02 -16.67
N SER A 24 4.47 0.81 -16.65
CA SER A 24 5.11 -0.40 -17.15
C SER A 24 5.66 -0.36 -18.59
N PRO A 25 5.04 0.31 -19.60
CA PRO A 25 5.56 0.32 -20.97
C PRO A 25 6.93 1.00 -21.12
N GLY A 26 7.30 1.87 -20.17
CA GLY A 26 8.61 2.52 -20.13
C GLY A 26 9.72 1.70 -19.44
N LEU A 27 9.41 0.50 -18.96
CA LEU A 27 10.33 -0.35 -18.19
C LEU A 27 10.79 -1.55 -19.00
N THR A 28 12.02 -2.02 -18.71
CA THR A 28 12.60 -3.21 -19.37
C THR A 28 13.24 -4.16 -18.35
N GLY A 29 13.45 -5.41 -18.76
CA GLY A 29 14.13 -6.44 -17.97
C GLY A 29 13.43 -6.76 -16.64
N GLY A 30 14.22 -7.01 -15.58
CA GLY A 30 13.69 -7.39 -14.27
C GLY A 30 12.79 -6.34 -13.62
N LYS A 31 12.98 -5.05 -13.93
CA LYS A 31 12.13 -3.96 -13.41
C LYS A 31 10.71 -4.05 -13.95
N LEU A 32 10.55 -4.33 -15.24
CA LEU A 32 9.24 -4.53 -15.86
C LEU A 32 8.50 -5.69 -15.20
N ILE A 33 9.17 -6.84 -15.06
CA ILE A 33 8.58 -8.03 -14.43
C ILE A 33 8.13 -7.72 -13.01
N LEU A 34 8.97 -7.07 -12.21
CA LEU A 34 8.63 -6.67 -10.84
C LEU A 34 7.37 -5.79 -10.81
N TYR A 35 7.30 -4.75 -11.66
CA TYR A 35 6.15 -3.84 -11.70
C TYR A 35 4.86 -4.55 -12.11
N LEU A 36 4.92 -5.45 -13.09
CA LEU A 36 3.77 -6.26 -13.51
C LEU A 36 3.31 -7.22 -12.40
N CYS A 37 4.25 -7.87 -11.70
CA CYS A 37 3.93 -8.72 -10.56
C CYS A 37 3.26 -7.94 -9.43
N VAL A 38 3.78 -6.75 -9.09
CA VAL A 38 3.20 -5.89 -8.06
C VAL A 38 1.82 -5.38 -8.48
N ALA A 39 1.64 -5.01 -9.76
CA ALA A 39 0.34 -4.62 -10.28
C ALA A 39 -0.69 -5.76 -10.17
N GLY A 40 -0.28 -6.98 -10.52
CA GLY A 40 -1.09 -8.19 -10.38
C GLY A 40 -1.44 -8.49 -8.92
N LEU A 41 -0.49 -8.33 -7.99
CA LEU A 41 -0.73 -8.48 -6.55
C LEU A 41 -1.81 -7.50 -6.08
N HIS A 42 -1.71 -6.21 -6.42
CA HIS A 42 -2.73 -5.22 -6.06
C HIS A 42 -4.10 -5.57 -6.65
N LEU A 43 -4.17 -6.11 -7.86
CA LEU A 43 -5.43 -6.52 -8.48
C LEU A 43 -6.07 -7.72 -7.75
N ILE A 44 -5.24 -8.70 -7.39
CA ILE A 44 -5.66 -9.88 -6.59
C ILE A 44 -6.17 -9.42 -5.22
N LEU A 45 -5.46 -8.52 -4.55
CA LEU A 45 -5.88 -7.96 -3.26
C LEU A 45 -7.17 -7.14 -3.38
N ALA A 46 -7.30 -6.28 -4.40
CA ALA A 46 -8.52 -5.51 -4.66
C ALA A 46 -9.74 -6.42 -4.79
N THR A 47 -9.59 -7.48 -5.60
CA THR A 47 -10.64 -8.47 -5.86
C THR A 47 -10.99 -9.24 -4.58
N GLY A 48 -9.97 -9.74 -3.87
CA GLY A 48 -10.17 -10.48 -2.62
C GLY A 48 -10.83 -9.64 -1.52
N ILE A 49 -10.44 -8.37 -1.38
CA ILE A 49 -11.06 -7.42 -0.43
C ILE A 49 -12.51 -7.13 -0.83
N PHE A 50 -12.78 -6.92 -2.12
CA PHE A 50 -14.13 -6.65 -2.62
C PHE A 50 -15.08 -7.83 -2.38
N LEU A 51 -14.57 -9.05 -2.56
CA LEU A 51 -15.25 -10.31 -2.26
C LEU A 51 -15.27 -10.66 -0.76
N GLN A 52 -14.55 -9.88 0.07
CA GLN A 52 -14.45 -10.07 1.53
C GLN A 52 -13.83 -11.42 1.93
N LEU A 53 -12.86 -11.88 1.16
CA LEU A 53 -12.16 -13.15 1.42
C LEU A 53 -11.18 -12.99 2.58
N ARG A 54 -11.19 -13.96 3.51
CA ARG A 54 -10.36 -13.92 4.73
C ARG A 54 -8.87 -13.81 4.41
N TRP A 55 -8.40 -14.59 3.43
CA TRP A 55 -7.00 -14.58 3.05
C TRP A 55 -6.55 -13.22 2.51
N ALA A 56 -7.43 -12.50 1.81
CA ALA A 56 -7.12 -11.20 1.25
C ALA A 56 -6.93 -10.16 2.35
N TYR A 57 -7.80 -10.17 3.38
CA TYR A 57 -7.63 -9.31 4.55
C TYR A 57 -6.30 -9.56 5.26
N VAL A 58 -5.95 -10.83 5.50
CA VAL A 58 -4.69 -11.19 6.15
C VAL A 58 -3.49 -10.72 5.32
N LEU A 59 -3.48 -10.99 4.02
CA LEU A 59 -2.39 -10.54 3.15
C LEU A 59 -2.28 -9.02 3.09
N THR A 60 -3.40 -8.29 3.02
CA THR A 60 -3.37 -6.81 3.03
C THR A 60 -2.87 -6.27 4.35
N ILE A 61 -3.20 -6.89 5.49
CA ILE A 61 -2.63 -6.53 6.79
C ILE A 61 -1.11 -6.74 6.79
N THR A 62 -0.65 -7.92 6.38
CA THR A 62 0.79 -8.25 6.32
C THR A 62 1.53 -7.28 5.40
N TYR A 63 1.00 -7.03 4.20
CA TYR A 63 1.56 -6.09 3.25
C TYR A 63 1.65 -4.67 3.83
N SER A 64 0.57 -4.21 4.48
CA SER A 64 0.53 -2.88 5.10
C SER A 64 1.51 -2.74 6.27
N LEU A 65 1.75 -3.81 7.03
CA LEU A 65 2.77 -3.83 8.09
C LEU A 65 4.17 -3.71 7.52
N PHE A 66 4.52 -4.51 6.51
CA PHE A 66 5.84 -4.42 5.87
C PHE A 66 6.06 -3.05 5.23
N GLN A 67 5.06 -2.53 4.52
CA GLN A 67 5.18 -1.24 3.87
C GLN A 67 5.21 -0.10 4.90
N GLY A 68 4.38 -0.16 5.94
CA GLY A 68 4.35 0.85 6.99
C GLY A 68 5.66 0.92 7.78
N VAL A 69 6.20 -0.22 8.19
CA VAL A 69 7.50 -0.31 8.88
C VAL A 69 8.63 0.14 7.96
N GLY A 70 8.65 -0.35 6.71
CA GLY A 70 9.65 0.04 5.72
C GLY A 70 9.66 1.55 5.47
N MET A 71 8.50 2.14 5.15
CA MET A 71 8.37 3.58 4.90
C MET A 71 8.74 4.41 6.13
N SER A 72 8.37 3.96 7.34
CA SER A 72 8.73 4.65 8.58
C SER A 72 10.24 4.61 8.85
N LEU A 73 10.89 3.48 8.60
CA LEU A 73 12.35 3.34 8.71
C LEU A 73 13.06 4.25 7.70
N TRP A 74 12.59 4.29 6.44
CA TRP A 74 13.13 5.19 5.43
C TRP A 74 12.93 6.66 5.79
N CYS A 75 11.79 7.02 6.40
CA CYS A 75 11.60 8.37 6.95
C CYS A 75 12.59 8.67 8.06
N LEU A 76 12.78 7.76 9.01
CA LEU A 76 13.72 7.95 10.11
C LEU A 76 15.15 8.16 9.59
N ILE A 77 15.60 7.32 8.66
CA ILE A 77 16.89 7.48 7.98
C ILE A 77 16.95 8.84 7.26
N GLY A 78 15.87 9.22 6.58
CA GLY A 78 15.73 10.53 5.96
C GLY A 78 15.90 11.68 6.95
N VAL A 79 15.30 11.62 8.13
CA VAL A 79 15.41 12.68 9.16
C VAL A 79 16.84 12.74 9.66
N LEU A 80 17.41 11.58 10.02
CA LEU A 80 18.77 11.47 10.54
C LEU A 80 19.81 11.97 9.53
N THR A 81 19.60 11.75 8.24
CA THR A 81 20.48 12.26 7.17
C THR A 81 20.22 13.73 6.84
N LEU A 82 18.99 14.22 6.95
CA LEU A 82 18.64 15.65 6.82
C LEU A 82 19.25 16.52 7.92
N VAL A 83 19.54 15.97 9.10
CA VAL A 83 20.29 16.70 10.15
C VAL A 83 21.73 16.99 9.71
N GLY A 84 22.28 16.17 8.80
CA GLY A 84 23.64 16.33 8.26
C GLY A 84 23.72 16.99 6.87
N GLU A 85 22.63 17.04 6.11
CA GLU A 85 22.60 17.52 4.72
C GLU A 85 21.38 18.40 4.42
N PRO A 86 21.49 19.40 3.52
CA PRO A 86 20.37 20.25 3.13
C PRO A 86 19.18 19.47 2.56
N ALA A 87 17.97 19.95 2.84
CA ALA A 87 16.71 19.34 2.41
C ALA A 87 16.48 19.52 0.90
N SER A 88 16.70 18.45 0.13
CA SER A 88 16.35 18.41 -1.30
C SER A 88 14.84 18.28 -1.50
N GLN A 89 14.36 18.70 -2.68
CA GLN A 89 12.94 18.57 -3.05
C GLN A 89 12.45 17.10 -3.02
N GLU A 90 13.31 16.15 -3.39
CA GLU A 90 13.01 14.72 -3.33
C GLU A 90 12.79 14.24 -1.89
N LYS A 91 13.66 14.66 -0.96
CA LYS A 91 13.54 14.32 0.47
C LYS A 91 12.22 14.86 1.02
N ILE A 92 11.88 16.13 0.73
CA ILE A 92 10.63 16.76 1.17
C ILE A 92 9.42 16.02 0.59
N GLY A 93 9.42 15.72 -0.71
CA GLY A 93 8.35 14.97 -1.36
C GLY A 93 8.12 13.60 -0.74
N PHE A 94 9.20 12.88 -0.41
CA PHE A 94 9.13 11.61 0.29
C PHE A 94 8.52 11.74 1.70
N PHE A 95 8.92 12.75 2.47
CA PHE A 95 8.36 13.01 3.80
C PHE A 95 6.87 13.31 3.76
N VAL A 96 6.46 14.21 2.86
CA VAL A 96 5.06 14.57 2.69
C VAL A 96 4.24 13.34 2.31
N LEU A 97 4.70 12.55 1.34
CA LEU A 97 4.02 11.32 0.94
C LEU A 97 3.89 10.34 2.12
N SER A 98 4.96 10.16 2.87
CA SER A 98 4.98 9.22 4.00
C SER A 98 4.05 9.65 5.13
N ALA A 99 3.89 10.96 5.36
CA ALA A 99 2.94 11.49 6.34
C ALA A 99 1.48 11.15 6.02
N PHE A 100 1.13 10.87 4.76
CA PHE A 100 -0.20 10.40 4.36
C PHE A 100 -0.29 8.87 4.31
N ILE A 101 0.72 8.22 3.73
CA ILE A 101 0.71 6.77 3.49
C ILE A 101 0.80 5.99 4.80
N VAL A 102 1.66 6.39 5.74
CA VAL A 102 1.85 5.64 7.00
C VAL A 102 0.55 5.61 7.84
N PRO A 103 -0.16 6.74 8.07
CA PRO A 103 -1.46 6.71 8.74
C PRO A 103 -2.51 5.89 7.98
N PHE A 104 -2.54 5.97 6.65
CA PHE A 104 -3.47 5.18 5.84
C PHE A 104 -3.23 3.68 5.99
N LEU A 105 -1.97 3.24 6.00
CA LEU A 105 -1.59 1.85 6.24
C LEU A 105 -1.95 1.41 7.67
N GLY A 106 -1.69 2.26 8.67
CA GLY A 106 -2.08 2.02 10.06
C GLY A 106 -3.61 1.85 10.22
N TRP A 107 -4.38 2.73 9.60
CA TRP A 107 -5.84 2.62 9.57
C TRP A 107 -6.31 1.35 8.85
N THR A 108 -5.69 1.00 7.72
CA THR A 108 -5.99 -0.22 6.95
C THR A 108 -5.84 -1.47 7.81
N ILE A 109 -4.74 -1.57 8.57
CA ILE A 109 -4.47 -2.68 9.48
C ILE A 109 -5.58 -2.79 10.54
N ILE A 110 -5.85 -1.71 11.26
CA ILE A 110 -6.86 -1.69 12.34
C ILE A 110 -8.25 -2.02 11.78
N TYR A 111 -8.60 -1.45 10.64
CA TYR A 111 -9.87 -1.66 9.98
C TYR A 111 -10.06 -3.12 9.58
N LEU A 112 -9.08 -3.72 8.90
CA LEU A 112 -9.18 -5.11 8.46
C LEU A 112 -9.11 -6.12 9.61
N ILE A 113 -8.39 -5.83 10.71
CA ILE A 113 -8.44 -6.64 11.93
C ILE A 113 -9.85 -6.65 12.53
N LYS A 114 -10.52 -5.49 12.57
CA LYS A 114 -11.91 -5.41 13.03
C LYS A 114 -12.83 -6.22 12.10
N ARG A 115 -12.67 -6.09 10.79
CA ARG A 115 -13.45 -6.87 9.80
C ARG A 115 -13.21 -8.38 9.93
N LEU A 116 -11.98 -8.83 10.18
CA LEU A 116 -11.67 -10.24 10.43
C LEU A 116 -12.43 -10.84 11.61
N ARG A 117 -12.82 -10.04 12.61
CA ARG A 117 -13.60 -10.50 13.77
C ARG A 117 -15.10 -10.44 13.54
N MET A 118 -15.57 -9.55 12.67
CA MET A 118 -16.99 -9.26 12.47
C MET A 118 -17.59 -9.97 11.27
N ASP A 119 -16.81 -10.22 10.23
CA ASP A 119 -17.31 -10.76 8.97
C ASP A 119 -17.48 -12.27 9.08
N THR A 120 -18.66 -12.76 8.71
CA THR A 120 -18.87 -14.16 8.37
C THR A 120 -18.28 -14.42 7.00
N PHE A 121 -17.16 -15.13 6.96
CA PHE A 121 -16.52 -15.57 5.73
C PHE A 121 -17.29 -16.76 5.15
N THR A 122 -17.69 -16.65 3.89
CA THR A 122 -18.26 -17.74 3.08
C THR A 122 -17.16 -18.45 2.31
#